data_AF-A0A2P8CBW2-F1
#
_entry.id   AF-A0A2P8CBW2-F1
#
_cell.length_a   1.000
_cell.length_b   1.000
_cell.length_c   1.000
_cell.angle_alpha   90.00
_cell.angle_beta   90.00
_cell.angle_gamma   90.00
#
_symmetry.space_group_name_H-M   'P 1'
#
loop_
_entity.id
_entity.type
_entity.pdbx_description
1 polymer ?
#
loop_
_entity_poly.entity_id
_entity_poly.type
_entity_poly.pdbx_seq_one_letter_code
_entity_poly.pdbx_strand_id
1 'polypeptide(L)'
;MITVLLLMVAGILAGLWLGKFPSIMKVNDRLISWAIYLLLFLLGVGVGTNKAVIQSLDSIGLQALLLTIGALIGSIGMGWVIYRAFFHLNNH
;
A
#
# COMPACT_ATOMS: atom_id res chain seq x y z
N MET A 1 2.13 -13.16 -14.01
CA MET A 1 3.26 -12.45 -13.37
C MET A 1 3.88 -11.43 -14.33
N ILE A 2 4.42 -11.87 -15.48
CA ILE A 2 5.01 -10.93 -16.48
C ILE A 2 4.01 -9.86 -16.96
N THR A 3 2.74 -10.23 -17.14
CA THR A 3 1.68 -9.31 -17.57
C THR A 3 1.45 -8.19 -16.57
N VAL A 4 1.49 -8.49 -15.27
CA VAL A 4 1.32 -7.49 -14.21
C VAL A 4 2.51 -6.54 -14.21
N LEU A 5 3.73 -7.06 -14.35
CA LEU A 5 4.94 -6.24 -14.46
C LEU A 5 4.87 -5.29 -15.65
N LEU A 6 4.49 -5.78 -16.84
CA LEU A 6 4.33 -4.96 -18.04
C LEU A 6 3.28 -3.87 -17.84
N LEU A 7 2.17 -4.18 -17.17
CA LEU A 7 1.10 -3.24 -16.89
C LEU A 7 1.55 -2.16 -15.89
N MET A 8 2.35 -2.52 -14.88
CA MET A 8 2.96 -1.54 -13.97
C MET A 8 3.93 -0.61 -14.69
N VAL A 9 4.82 -1.16 -15.53
CA VAL A 9 5.76 -0.35 -16.32
C VAL A 9 5.02 0.60 -17.27
N ALA A 10 4.01 0.09 -17.99
CA ALA A 10 3.18 0.90 -18.86
C ALA A 10 2.43 2.00 -18.07
N GLY A 11 1.90 1.67 -16.88
CA GLY A 11 1.25 2.63 -16.00
C GLY A 11 2.17 3.75 -15.51
N ILE A 12 3.42 3.43 -15.18
CA ILE A 12 4.43 4.43 -14.79
C ILE A 12 4.75 5.35 -15.98
N LEU A 13 4.98 4.78 -17.17
CA LEU A 13 5.27 5.56 -18.38
C LEU A 13 4.09 6.48 -18.75
N ALA A 14 2.87 5.97 -18.67
CA ALA A 14 1.66 6.76 -18.87
C ALA A 14 1.54 7.88 -17.82
N GLY A 15 1.81 7.57 -16.56
CA GLY A 15 1.80 8.54 -15.45
C GLY A 15 2.80 9.68 -15.62
N LEU A 16 4.02 9.39 -16.09
CA LEU A 16 5.03 10.42 -16.39
C LEU A 16 4.62 11.34 -17.55
N TRP A 17 3.91 10.80 -18.54
CA TRP A 17 3.43 11.58 -19.69
C TRP A 17 2.22 12.45 -19.32
N LEU A 18 1.26 11.88 -18.58
CA LEU A 18 0.03 12.54 -18.10
C LEU A 18 0.30 13.54 -16.96
N GLY A 19 1.39 13.38 -16.22
CA GLY A 19 1.82 14.29 -15.14
C GLY A 19 2.12 15.72 -15.60
N LYS A 20 2.21 15.96 -16.92
CA LYS A 20 2.34 17.30 -17.51
C LYS A 20 1.06 18.15 -17.43
N PHE A 21 -0.09 17.53 -17.12
CA PHE A 21 -1.38 18.21 -17.05
C PHE A 21 -1.92 18.26 -15.61
N PRO A 22 -1.89 19.43 -14.94
CA PRO A 22 -2.24 19.54 -13.52
C PRO A 22 -3.72 19.22 -13.22
N SER A 23 -4.63 19.40 -14.18
CA SER A 23 -6.04 19.04 -14.03
C SER A 23 -6.26 17.51 -13.99
N ILE A 24 -5.48 16.75 -14.76
CA ILE A 24 -5.58 15.28 -14.79
C ILE A 24 -5.07 14.70 -13.46
N MET A 25 -4.03 15.29 -12.87
CA MET A 25 -3.47 14.88 -11.58
C MET A 25 -4.51 14.93 -10.45
N LYS A 26 -5.32 16.01 -10.39
CA LYS A 26 -6.37 16.17 -9.36
C LYS A 26 -7.51 15.15 -9.51
N VAL A 27 -7.89 14.84 -10.74
CA VAL A 27 -8.91 13.82 -11.02
C VAL A 27 -8.39 12.43 -10.67
N ASN A 28 -7.13 12.14 -11.01
CA ASN A 28 -6.47 10.88 -10.71
C ASN A 28 -6.41 10.62 -9.20
N ASP A 29 -6.04 11.62 -8.39
CA ASP A 29 -5.98 11.49 -6.94
C ASP A 29 -7.36 11.13 -6.33
N ARG A 30 -8.42 11.80 -6.81
CA ARG A 30 -9.79 11.50 -6.40
C ARG A 30 -10.23 10.11 -6.87
N LEU A 31 -9.90 9.71 -8.09
CA LEU A 31 -10.21 8.38 -8.63
C LEU A 31 -9.51 7.27 -7.83
N ILE A 32 -8.23 7.43 -7.51
CA ILE A 32 -7.47 6.47 -6.71
C ILE A 32 -8.10 6.33 -5.32
N SER A 33 -8.44 7.45 -4.67
CA SER A 33 -9.09 7.43 -3.37
C SER A 33 -10.41 6.65 -3.40
N TRP A 34 -11.28 6.93 -4.39
CA TRP A 34 -12.52 6.18 -4.58
C TRP A 34 -12.28 4.69 -4.87
N ALA A 35 -11.27 4.37 -5.68
CA ALA A 35 -10.90 3.00 -5.98
C ALA A 35 -10.44 2.26 -4.72
N ILE A 36 -9.61 2.89 -3.88
CA ILE A 36 -9.16 2.29 -2.60
C ILE A 36 -10.36 2.00 -1.71
N TYR A 37 -11.28 2.94 -1.53
CA TYR A 37 -12.47 2.70 -0.71
C TYR A 37 -13.33 1.55 -1.24
N LEU A 38 -13.54 1.52 -2.56
CA LEU A 38 -14.30 0.45 -3.20
C LEU A 38 -13.61 -0.91 -3.08
N LEU A 39 -12.28 -0.95 -3.24
CA LEU A 39 -11.48 -2.17 -3.06
C LEU A 39 -11.48 -2.65 -1.60
N LEU A 40 -11.34 -1.75 -0.63
CA LEU A 40 -11.43 -2.09 0.79
C LEU A 40 -12.82 -2.62 1.15
N PHE A 41 -13.87 -2.04 0.59
CA PHE A 41 -15.24 -2.53 0.76
C PHE A 41 -15.41 -3.93 0.17
N LEU A 42 -14.99 -4.14 -1.08
CA LEU A 42 -15.02 -5.45 -1.74
C LEU A 42 -14.20 -6.49 -1.00
N LEU A 43 -13.02 -6.12 -0.51
CA LEU A 43 -12.18 -6.97 0.32
C LEU A 43 -12.91 -7.38 1.60
N GLY A 44 -13.52 -6.41 2.29
CA GLY A 44 -14.31 -6.67 3.50
C GLY A 44 -15.47 -7.63 3.25
N VAL A 45 -16.23 -7.43 2.16
CA VAL A 45 -17.32 -8.34 1.77
C VAL A 45 -16.79 -9.73 1.37
N GLY A 46 -15.72 -9.80 0.59
CA GLY A 46 -15.12 -11.05 0.14
C GLY A 46 -14.57 -11.90 1.28
N VAL A 47 -13.89 -11.26 2.24
CA VAL A 47 -13.37 -11.92 3.45
C VAL A 47 -14.53 -12.26 4.39
N GLY A 48 -15.48 -11.35 4.58
CA GLY A 48 -16.60 -11.50 5.53
C GLY A 48 -17.67 -12.51 5.09
N THR A 49 -17.74 -12.88 3.82
CA THR A 49 -18.65 -13.95 3.34
C THR A 49 -17.96 -15.31 3.30
N ASN A 50 -16.63 -15.35 3.40
CA ASN A 50 -15.87 -16.59 3.35
C ASN A 50 -15.78 -17.22 4.76
N LYS A 51 -16.62 -18.24 5.00
CA LYS A 51 -16.69 -18.95 6.29
C LYS A 51 -15.34 -19.55 6.71
N ALA A 52 -14.52 -20.03 5.77
CA ALA A 52 -13.21 -20.59 6.07
C ALA A 52 -12.25 -19.52 6.60
N VAL A 53 -12.32 -18.31 6.02
CA VAL A 53 -11.56 -17.16 6.50
C VAL A 53 -12.04 -16.75 7.88
N ILE A 54 -13.35 -16.49 8.06
CA ILE A 54 -13.92 -16.09 9.35
C ILE A 54 -13.60 -17.08 10.47
N GLN A 55 -13.75 -18.38 10.22
CA GLN A 55 -13.48 -19.40 11.23
C GLN A 55 -11.99 -19.49 11.59
N SER A 56 -11.12 -19.17 10.63
CA SER A 56 -9.66 -19.08 10.85
C SER A 56 -9.21 -17.71 11.35
N LEU A 57 -10.09 -16.70 11.41
CA LEU A 57 -9.72 -15.37 11.91
C LEU A 57 -9.38 -15.39 13.40
N ASP A 58 -9.93 -16.31 14.19
CA ASP A 58 -9.60 -16.38 15.62
C ASP A 58 -8.14 -16.83 15.83
N SER A 59 -7.71 -17.85 15.07
CA SER A 59 -6.33 -18.36 15.14
C SER A 59 -5.32 -17.49 14.38
N ILE A 60 -5.67 -17.03 13.18
CA ILE A 60 -4.79 -16.24 12.31
C ILE A 60 -4.84 -14.75 12.69
N GLY A 61 -5.95 -14.24 13.21
CA GLY A 61 -6.14 -12.81 13.48
C GLY A 61 -5.15 -12.27 14.50
N LEU A 62 -4.88 -13.03 15.57
CA LEU A 62 -3.87 -12.63 16.55
C LEU A 62 -2.46 -12.66 15.97
N GLN A 63 -2.13 -13.67 15.16
CA GLN A 63 -0.85 -13.73 14.45
C GLN A 63 -0.68 -12.58 13.46
N ALA A 64 -1.74 -12.26 12.70
CA ALA A 64 -1.77 -11.15 11.76
C ALA A 64 -1.63 -9.80 12.47
N LEU A 65 -2.24 -9.64 13.65
CA LEU A 65 -2.11 -8.42 14.45
C LEU A 65 -0.69 -8.25 14.99
N LEU A 66 -0.08 -9.30 15.52
CA LEU A 66 1.32 -9.28 15.95
C LEU A 66 2.27 -9.01 14.78
N LEU A 67 2.03 -9.65 13.63
CA LEU A 67 2.84 -9.46 12.42
C LEU A 67 2.73 -8.01 11.90
N THR A 68 1.52 -7.45 11.84
CA THR A 68 1.31 -6.09 11.35
C THR A 68 1.92 -5.05 12.28
N ILE A 69 1.76 -5.19 13.61
CA ILE A 69 2.40 -4.30 14.60
C ILE A 69 3.92 -4.43 14.52
N GLY A 70 4.46 -5.66 14.47
CA GLY A 70 5.89 -5.91 14.35
C GLY A 70 6.47 -5.32 13.07
N ALA A 71 5.79 -5.49 11.93
CA ALA A 71 6.18 -4.92 10.65
C ALA A 71 6.12 -3.38 10.67
N LEU A 72 5.09 -2.79 11.30
CA LEU A 72 4.94 -1.34 11.42
C LEU A 72 6.07 -0.73 12.26
N ILE A 73 6.34 -1.31 13.43
CA ILE A 73 7.45 -0.89 14.31
C ILE A 73 8.78 -1.06 13.59
N GLY A 74 9.00 -2.19 12.91
CA GLY A 74 10.23 -2.44 12.15
C GLY A 74 10.43 -1.44 11.01
N SER A 75 9.38 -1.15 10.23
CA SER A 75 9.43 -0.19 9.12
C SER A 75 9.70 1.23 9.62
N ILE A 76 9.01 1.68 10.67
CA ILE A 76 9.21 3.01 11.25
C ILE A 76 10.60 3.11 11.89
N GLY A 77 11.01 2.10 12.64
CA GLY A 77 12.32 2.05 13.30
C GLY A 77 13.46 2.08 12.30
N MET A 78 13.41 1.26 11.24
CA MET A 78 14.43 1.26 10.20
C MET A 78 14.45 2.60 9.43
N GLY A 79 13.28 3.18 9.14
CA GLY A 79 13.18 4.51 8.55
C GLY A 79 13.86 5.58 9.40
N TRP A 80 13.66 5.54 10.72
CA TRP A 80 14.31 6.45 11.67
C TRP A 80 15.83 6.26 11.74
N VAL A 81 16.30 5.00 11.75
CA VAL A 81 17.74 4.69 11.72
C VAL A 81 18.39 5.21 10.45
N ILE A 82 17.78 4.96 9.29
CA ILE A 82 18.29 5.44 8.00
C ILE A 82 18.31 6.98 7.98
N TYR A 83 17.24 7.62 8.44
CA TYR A 83 17.18 9.08 8.54
C TYR A 83 18.32 9.63 9.40
N ARG A 84 18.56 9.04 10.58
CA ARG A 84 19.62 9.50 11.48
C ARG A 84 21.02 9.18 10.95
N ALA A 85 21.21 8.04 10.28
CA ALA A 85 22.50 7.65 9.74
C ALA A 85 22.88 8.46 8.49
N PHE A 86 21.97 8.63 7.53
CA PHE A 86 22.29 9.31 6.26
C PHE A 86 22.05 10.82 6.29
N PHE A 87 20.98 11.30 6.92
CA PHE A 87 20.67 12.74 6.92
C PHE A 87 21.35 13.51 8.06
N HIS A 88 21.72 12.87 9.17
CA HIS A 88 22.40 13.54 10.27
C HIS A 88 23.94 13.57 10.12
N LEU A 89 24.54 12.69 9.30
CA LEU A 89 25.98 12.69 8.99
C LEU A 89 26.38 13.72 7.92
N ASN A 90 25.44 14.31 7.19
CA ASN A 90 25.71 15.30 6.14
C ASN A 90 25.56 16.77 6.61
N ASN A 91 25.47 16.99 7.93
CA ASN A 91 25.28 18.30 8.55
C ASN A 91 26.50 18.78 9.38
N HIS A 92 27.69 18.22 9.12
CA HIS A 92 28.95 18.72 9.66
C HIS A 92 29.91 19.10 8.55
#